data_AF-A0A0M0C143-F1
#
_entry.id   AF-A0A0M0C143-F1
#
_cell.length_a   1.000
_cell.length_b   1.000
_cell.length_c   1.000
_cell.angle_alpha   90.00
_cell.angle_beta   90.00
_cell.angle_gamma   90.00
#
_symmetry.space_group_name_H-M   'P 1'
#
loop_
_entity.id
_entity.type
_entity.pdbx_description
1 polymer ?
#
loop_
_entity_poly.entity_id
_entity_poly.type
_entity_poly.pdbx_seq_one_letter_code
_entity_poly.pdbx_strand_id
1 'polypeptide(L)' 'MFEVKCTECQKNTTVPFEPTKGKPVYCKTCFSKHRTTRRRTPSEPITFDMKNAWATRGEKLRKTPKEPKSIFKTN' A
#
# COMPACT_ATOMS: atom_id res chain seq x y z
N MET A 1 -3.19 11.71 29.02
CA MET A 1 -3.67 10.33 28.77
C MET A 1 -5.19 10.34 28.85
N PHE A 2 -5.90 9.79 27.86
CA PHE A 2 -7.36 9.76 27.81
C PHE A 2 -7.87 8.34 28.01
N GLU A 3 -8.88 8.18 28.87
CA GLU A 3 -9.54 6.90 29.10
C GLU A 3 -10.70 6.71 28.12
N VAL A 4 -10.69 5.57 27.43
CA VAL A 4 -11.63 5.25 26.36
C VAL A 4 -11.92 3.76 26.32
N LYS A 5 -13.15 3.43 25.96
CA LYS A 5 -13.59 2.05 25.76
C LYS A 5 -13.24 1.61 24.34
N CYS A 6 -12.63 0.44 24.21
CA CYS A 6 -12.38 -0.18 22.91
C CYS A 6 -13.69 -0.48 22.18
N THR A 7 -13.76 -0.17 20.89
CA THR A 7 -14.99 -0.35 20.09
C THR A 7 -15.34 -1.84 19.89
N GLU A 8 -14.33 -2.72 19.81
CA GLU A 8 -14.54 -4.17 19.58
C GLU A 8 -14.75 -4.96 20.87
N CYS A 9 -13.86 -4.79 21.85
CA CYS A 9 -13.83 -5.63 23.05
C CYS A 9 -14.31 -4.92 24.32
N GLN A 10 -14.67 -3.64 24.21
CA GLN A 10 -15.26 -2.82 25.28
C GLN A 10 -14.41 -2.69 26.56
N LYS A 11 -13.14 -3.11 26.51
CA LYS A 11 -12.18 -2.93 27.59
C LYS A 11 -11.79 -1.46 27.72
N ASN A 12 -11.58 -1.01 28.95
CA ASN A 12 -11.04 0.31 29.24
C ASN A 12 -9.57 0.36 28.81
N THR A 13 -9.20 1.39 28.08
CA THR A 13 -7.84 1.61 27.58
C THR A 13 -7.46 3.07 27.66
N THR A 14 -6.17 3.31 27.83
CA THR A 14 -5.61 4.65 27.89
C THR A 14 -4.88 4.94 26.59
N VAL A 15 -5.23 6.04 25.93
CA VAL A 15 -4.58 6.51 24.70
C VAL A 15 -3.91 7.87 24.92
N PRO A 16 -2.81 8.18 24.20
CA PRO A 16 -2.09 9.44 24.37
C PRO A 16 -2.72 10.61 23.61
N PHE A 17 -3.70 10.36 22.73
CA PHE A 17 -4.34 11.36 21.88
C PHE A 17 -5.84 11.48 22.20
N GLU A 18 -6.40 12.64 21.90
CA GLU A 18 -7.84 12.87 22.08
C GLU A 18 -8.66 12.08 21.04
N PRO A 19 -9.66 11.29 21.46
CA PRO A 19 -10.50 10.52 20.55
C PRO A 19 -11.40 11.43 19.73
N THR A 20 -11.23 11.45 18.40
CA THR A 20 -12.10 12.22 17.49
C THR A 20 -13.42 11.47 17.22
N LYS A 21 -14.54 12.20 17.24
CA LYS A 21 -15.85 11.68 16.82
C LYS A 21 -15.78 11.18 15.36
N GLY A 22 -16.13 9.91 15.13
CA GLY A 22 -16.11 9.28 13.80
C GLY A 22 -14.92 8.36 13.50
N LYS A 23 -13.88 8.32 14.34
CA LYS A 23 -12.80 7.31 14.25
C LYS A 23 -12.94 6.28 15.37
N PRO A 24 -12.92 4.97 15.09
CA PRO A 24 -13.00 3.95 16.12
C PRO A 24 -11.69 3.88 16.91
N VAL A 25 -11.81 3.74 18.23
CA VAL A 25 -10.67 3.54 19.13
C VAL A 25 -10.55 2.06 19.46
N TYR A 26 -9.32 1.55 19.42
CA TYR A 26 -9.00 0.14 19.65
C TYR A 26 -7.92 -0.03 20.70
N CYS A 27 -8.01 -1.12 21.46
CA CYS A 27 -6.92 -1.57 22.33
C CYS A 27 -5.75 -2.15 21.51
N LYS A 28 -4.60 -2.35 22.15
CA LYS A 28 -3.37 -2.85 21.49
C LYS A 28 -3.59 -4.16 20.70
N THR A 29 -4.41 -5.06 21.23
CA THR A 29 -4.71 -6.35 20.60
C THR A 29 -5.64 -6.22 19.39
N CYS A 30 -6.76 -5.51 19.54
CA CYS A 30 -7.72 -5.23 18.44
C CYS A 30 -7.06 -4.42 17.31
N PHE A 31 -6.28 -3.39 17.67
CA PHE A 31 -5.53 -2.60 16.69
C PHE A 31 -4.55 -3.45 15.87
N SER A 32 -3.86 -4.40 16.52
CA SER A 32 -2.95 -5.31 15.84
C SER A 32 -3.69 -6.19 14.82
N LYS A 33 -4.86 -6.75 15.19
CA LYS A 33 -5.70 -7.56 14.29
C LYS A 33 -6.16 -6.76 13.06
N HIS A 34 -6.65 -5.54 13.26
CA HIS A 34 -7.08 -4.64 12.17
C HIS A 34 -5.93 -4.12 11.29
N ARG A 35 -4.69 -4.12 11.80
CA ARG A 35 -3.51 -3.74 11.02
C ARG A 35 -3.07 -4.86 10.09
N THR A 36 -3.21 -6.12 10.49
CA THR A 36 -2.77 -7.27 9.69
C THR A 36 -3.60 -7.43 8.42
N THR A 37 -4.91 -7.20 8.48
CA THR A 37 -5.81 -7.32 7.32
C THR A 37 -5.55 -6.30 6.21
N ARG A 38 -4.93 -5.16 6.53
CA ARG A 38 -4.57 -4.12 5.55
C ARG A 38 -3.19 -4.26 4.96
N ARG A 39 -2.38 -5.22 5.42
CA ARG A 39 -1.18 -5.59 4.67
C ARG A 39 -1.63 -6.41 3.48
N ARG A 40 -1.86 -5.73 2.36
CA ARG A 40 -1.58 -6.30 1.04
C ARG A 40 -0.08 -6.56 0.98
N THR A 41 0.39 -7.57 1.71
CA THR A 41 1.59 -8.26 1.27
C THR A 41 1.18 -8.95 -0.02
N PRO A 42 1.83 -8.66 -1.15
CA PRO A 42 1.80 -9.62 -2.24
C PRO A 42 2.14 -10.99 -1.61
N SER A 43 1.50 -12.05 -2.06
CA SER A 43 1.86 -13.42 -1.68
C SER A 43 3.32 -13.78 -2.05
N GLU A 44 4.05 -12.84 -2.65
CA GLU A 44 5.41 -12.99 -3.11
C GLU A 44 6.39 -12.24 -2.20
N PRO A 45 7.60 -12.80 -1.99
CA PRO A 45 8.64 -12.13 -1.25
C PRO A 45 8.98 -10.79 -1.92
N ILE A 46 9.24 -9.77 -1.10
CA ILE A 46 9.82 -8.48 -1.50
C ILE A 46 11.30 -8.69 -1.90
N THR A 47 11.57 -9.61 -2.81
CA THR A 47 12.82 -9.64 -3.57
C THR A 47 12.72 -8.55 -4.62
N PHE A 48 13.71 -7.67 -4.67
CA PHE A 48 13.82 -6.65 -5.71
C PHE A 48 14.03 -7.35 -7.05
N ASP A 49 12.94 -7.63 -7.76
CA ASP A 49 12.97 -8.32 -9.04
C ASP A 49 13.36 -7.32 -10.13
N MET A 50 14.66 -7.25 -10.44
CA MET A 50 15.25 -6.31 -11.39
C MET A 50 14.57 -6.37 -12.78
N LYS A 51 13.92 -7.50 -13.11
CA LYS A 51 13.16 -7.72 -14.34
C LYS A 51 11.74 -7.16 -14.33
N ASN A 52 11.14 -6.92 -13.17
CA ASN A 52 9.79 -6.38 -13.04
C ASN A 52 9.80 -4.93 -12.53
N ALA A 53 10.98 -4.34 -12.32
CA ALA A 53 11.16 -2.95 -11.94
C ALA A 53 10.58 -1.93 -12.95
N TRP A 54 10.38 -2.33 -14.22
CA TRP A 54 9.71 -1.51 -15.24
C TRP A 54 8.17 -1.47 -15.06
N ALA A 55 7.58 -2.41 -14.32
CA ALA A 55 6.13 -2.50 -14.13
C ALA A 55 5.59 -1.54 -13.05
N THR A 56 6.45 -0.94 -12.23
CA THR A 56 6.05 0.01 -11.17
C THR A 56 6.06 1.48 -11.61
N ARG A 57 6.54 1.79 -12.82
CA ARG A 57 6.54 3.16 -13.37
C ARG A 57 5.35 3.33 -14.32
N GLY A 58 4.38 4.12 -13.87
CA GLY A 58 3.06 4.26 -14.46
C GLY A 58 2.98 4.42 -15.99
N GLU A 59 1.97 3.72 -16.50
CA GLU A 59 1.26 3.76 -17.77
C GLU A 59 1.04 5.14 -18.42
N LYS A 60 2.06 5.93 -18.77
CA LYS A 60 1.92 7.05 -19.76
C LYS A 60 3.21 7.34 -20.53
N LEU A 61 3.65 6.43 -21.39
CA LEU A 61 4.41 6.81 -22.59
C LEU A 61 4.16 5.82 -23.72
N ARG A 62 2.96 5.87 -24.31
CA ARG A 62 2.78 5.36 -25.67
C ARG A 62 3.60 6.24 -26.62
N LYS A 63 4.84 5.87 -26.89
CA LYS A 63 5.48 6.22 -28.15
C LYS A 63 5.30 5.01 -29.05
N THR A 64 4.33 5.11 -29.94
CA THR A 64 4.20 4.20 -31.09
C THR A 64 5.59 3.93 -31.67
N PRO A 65 5.97 2.68 -31.98
CA PRO A 65 7.20 2.45 -32.72
C PRO A 65 7.06 3.18 -34.06
N LYS A 66 7.78 4.29 -34.24
CA LYS A 66 8.04 4.78 -35.59
C LYS A 66 9.07 3.82 -36.16
N GLU A 67 8.63 3.02 -37.11
CA GLU A 67 9.48 2.15 -37.90
C GLU A 67 10.69 2.96 -38.40
N PRO A 68 11.93 2.55 -38.10
CA PRO A 68 13.08 3.24 -38.65
C PRO A 68 13.06 2.98 -40.16
N LYS A 69 12.77 4.01 -40.95
CA LYS A 69 12.87 3.94 -42.41
C LYS A 69 14.28 3.48 -42.76
N SER A 70 14.41 2.25 -43.23
CA SER A 70 15.67 1.66 -43.68
C SER A 70 16.37 2.61 -44.64
N ILE A 71 17.58 3.03 -44.29
CA ILE A 71 18.39 4.01 -45.03
C ILE A 71 19.26 3.34 -46.11
N PHE A 72 19.35 2.01 -46.11
CA PHE A 72 20.13 1.28 -47.12
C PHE A 72 19.20 0.90 -48.28
N LYS A 73 19.19 1.75 -49.31
CA LYS A 73 18.79 1.35 -50.66
C LYS A 73 20.00 0.64 -51.29
N THR A 74 19.91 -0.67 -51.47
CA THR A 74 20.85 -1.42 -52.31
C THR A 74 20.57 -1.08 -53.78
N ASN A 75 21.60 -0.63 -54.51
CA ASN A 75 21.60 -0.51 -55.97
C ASN A 75 21.57 -1.89 -56.63
#